data_AF-A0A818SMC5-F1
#
_entry.id   AF-A0A818SMC5-F1
#
_cell.length_a   1.000
_cell.length_b   1.000
_cell.length_c   1.000
_cell.angle_alpha   90.00
_cell.angle_beta   90.00
_cell.angle_gamma   90.00
#
_symmetry.space_group_name_H-M   'P 1'
#
loop_
_entity.id
_entity.type
_entity.pdbx_description
1 polymer ?
#
loop_
_entity_poly.entity_id
_entity_poly.type
_entity_poly.pdbx_seq_one_letter_code
_entity_poly.pdbx_strand_id
1 'polypeptide(L)'
;MEFTNLTHFWFNLKNKGVYTLKPLTTLSSTCYSSSIVHLNIKEIVFNIKCFSLTSFCITLEYVNQIVPLLRQISQLEKLTLSLYAHGRASFIDGAHLNNDIIIKIPYLHTFIFDIVTEDVIINKAYLPTSDDVRRAFIQKGYNVDCYIDYLWNERRSQCHIYPLPFTIKRINAITNKYLPCGVFKHVRKLCVSDPIRSIEYDFFVLISQAFPLLEDLTVLSTVNQKKTTK
;
A
#
# COMPACT_ATOMS: atom_id res chain seq x y z
N MET A 1 28.64 17.65 -2.99
CA MET A 1 27.49 17.97 -3.85
C MET A 1 26.32 18.19 -2.90
N GLU A 2 25.95 19.44 -2.64
CA GLU A 2 24.85 19.78 -1.74
C GLU A 2 23.51 19.46 -2.41
N PHE A 3 22.73 18.58 -1.80
CA PHE A 3 21.40 18.20 -2.28
C PHE A 3 20.33 19.13 -1.72
N THR A 4 20.40 20.42 -2.02
CA THR A 4 19.49 21.45 -1.48
C THR A 4 18.13 21.53 -2.18
N ASN A 5 17.89 20.74 -3.23
CA ASN A 5 16.66 20.84 -4.05
C ASN A 5 15.92 19.52 -4.30
N LEU A 6 16.15 18.47 -3.49
CA LEU A 6 15.43 17.20 -3.64
C LEU A 6 14.07 17.23 -2.91
N THR A 7 13.00 17.50 -3.66
CA THR A 7 11.63 17.65 -3.12
C THR A 7 10.82 16.36 -3.08
N HIS A 8 11.31 15.27 -3.68
CA HIS A 8 10.57 14.02 -3.83
C HIS A 8 11.52 12.83 -3.66
N PHE A 9 11.20 11.97 -2.70
CA PHE A 9 11.92 10.72 -2.47
C PHE A 9 10.98 9.53 -2.65
N TRP A 10 11.50 8.49 -3.28
CA TRP A 10 10.89 7.17 -3.31
C TRP A 10 11.77 6.21 -2.54
N PHE A 11 11.20 5.54 -1.54
CA PHE A 11 11.85 4.49 -0.78
C PHE A 11 11.15 3.16 -1.04
N ASN A 12 11.95 2.12 -1.30
CA ASN A 12 11.49 0.75 -1.39
C ASN A 12 12.22 -0.10 -0.35
N LEU A 13 11.50 -0.50 0.68
CA LEU A 13 12.00 -1.42 1.69
C LEU A 13 11.73 -2.85 1.20
N LYS A 14 12.75 -3.50 0.63
CA LYS A 14 12.74 -4.94 0.37
C LYS A 14 13.93 -5.57 1.08
N ASN A 15 13.66 -6.30 2.17
CA ASN A 15 14.59 -7.12 2.94
C ASN A 15 15.87 -6.41 3.46
N LYS A 16 16.07 -6.43 4.78
CA LYS A 16 17.32 -6.07 5.47
C LYS A 16 17.92 -4.70 5.06
N GLY A 17 17.14 -3.63 5.20
CA GLY A 17 17.69 -2.27 5.33
C GLY A 17 18.37 -1.67 4.09
N VAL A 18 18.06 -2.14 2.88
CA VAL A 18 18.56 -1.49 1.65
C VAL A 18 17.60 -0.38 1.24
N TYR A 19 18.04 0.87 1.39
CA TYR A 19 17.30 2.06 0.97
C TYR A 19 17.74 2.45 -0.44
N THR A 20 16.83 2.39 -1.42
CA THR A 20 17.11 2.94 -2.75
C THR A 20 16.47 4.32 -2.85
N LEU A 21 17.29 5.36 -2.97
CA LEU A 21 16.85 6.74 -3.21
C LEU A 21 16.84 7.01 -4.71
N LYS A 22 15.69 7.43 -5.25
CA LYS A 22 15.59 7.92 -6.63
C LYS A 22 15.01 9.34 -6.64
N PRO A 23 15.76 10.34 -7.15
CA PRO A 23 15.19 11.63 -7.52
C PRO A 23 14.10 11.42 -8.58
N LEU A 24 12.97 12.12 -8.45
CA LEU A 24 11.80 11.93 -9.34
C LEU A 24 12.02 12.43 -10.79
N THR A 25 13.21 12.91 -11.15
CA THR A 25 13.48 13.58 -12.43
C THR A 25 13.91 12.65 -13.57
N THR A 26 14.10 11.35 -13.36
CA THR A 26 14.46 10.42 -14.45
C THR A 26 13.66 9.12 -14.37
N LEU A 27 12.48 9.11 -14.99
CA LEU A 27 11.84 7.88 -15.47
C LEU A 27 12.39 7.56 -16.87
N SER A 28 13.57 6.94 -16.90
CA SER A 28 13.99 6.15 -18.05
C SER A 28 14.47 4.78 -17.60
N SER A 29 14.17 3.80 -18.44
CA SER A 29 14.38 2.37 -18.35
C SER A 29 15.71 1.92 -17.71
N THR A 30 15.60 0.84 -16.93
CA THR A 30 16.63 -0.17 -16.61
C THR A 30 18.04 0.32 -16.25
N CYS A 31 18.42 0.17 -14.97
CA CYS A 31 19.79 -0.21 -14.59
C CYS A 31 19.82 -0.71 -13.14
N TYR A 32 20.25 -1.96 -12.96
CA TYR A 32 20.77 -2.46 -11.69
C TYR A 32 22.12 -1.80 -11.45
N SER A 33 22.14 -0.72 -10.68
CA SER A 33 23.37 -0.15 -10.12
C SER A 33 23.08 0.25 -8.68
N SER A 34 23.42 -0.64 -7.76
CA SER A 34 23.39 -0.39 -6.33
C SER A 34 24.59 0.46 -5.94
N SER A 35 24.50 1.76 -6.17
CA SER A 35 25.40 2.71 -5.52
C SER A 35 24.82 3.01 -4.14
N ILE A 36 25.36 2.37 -3.11
CA ILE A 36 25.04 2.67 -1.70
C ILE A 36 25.66 4.03 -1.40
N VAL A 37 24.86 5.09 -1.52
CA VAL A 37 25.25 6.39 -0.98
C VAL A 37 24.87 6.37 0.50
N HIS A 38 25.87 6.33 1.38
CA HIS A 38 25.69 6.64 2.80
C HIS A 38 25.33 8.13 2.92
N LEU A 39 24.05 8.45 2.76
CA LEU A 39 23.54 9.79 3.01
C LEU A 39 23.34 9.95 4.52
N ASN A 40 23.86 11.04 5.06
CA ASN A 40 23.59 11.44 6.43
C ASN A 40 22.11 11.88 6.51
N ILE A 41 21.23 10.92 6.75
CA ILE A 41 19.76 11.05 6.73
C ILE A 41 19.28 12.22 7.60
N LYS A 42 20.03 12.56 8.66
CA LYS A 42 19.64 13.62 9.61
C LYS A 42 19.47 15.00 8.96
N GLU A 43 20.32 15.42 8.02
CA GLU A 43 20.23 16.77 7.44
C GLU A 43 19.18 16.88 6.32
N ILE A 44 18.92 15.79 5.61
CA ILE A 44 17.99 15.79 4.46
C ILE A 44 16.53 15.76 4.92
N VAL A 45 16.26 15.11 6.06
CA VAL A 45 14.90 14.90 6.59
C VAL A 45 14.21 16.20 7.01
N PHE A 46 14.96 17.26 7.38
CA PHE A 46 14.38 18.49 7.90
C PHE A 46 13.61 19.33 6.86
N ASN A 47 13.87 19.17 5.55
CA ASN A 47 13.25 20.01 4.51
C ASN A 47 12.30 19.26 3.57
N ILE A 48 12.02 17.98 3.84
CA ILE A 48 11.12 17.20 2.99
C ILE A 48 9.67 17.59 3.27
N LYS A 49 9.05 18.28 2.30
CA LYS A 49 7.61 18.58 2.31
C LYS A 49 6.75 17.51 1.64
N CYS A 50 7.31 16.79 0.67
CA CYS A 50 6.61 15.74 -0.08
C CYS A 50 7.37 14.42 0.00
N PHE A 51 6.71 13.37 0.48
CA PHE A 51 7.33 12.07 0.66
C PHE A 51 6.45 10.96 0.11
N SER A 52 7.05 10.00 -0.59
CA SER A 52 6.39 8.79 -1.03
C SER A 52 7.14 7.55 -0.57
N LEU A 53 6.41 6.64 0.07
CA LEU A 53 6.94 5.39 0.58
C LEU A 53 6.14 4.23 0.01
N THR A 54 6.83 3.26 -0.55
CA THR A 54 6.26 1.95 -0.89
C THR A 54 6.97 0.89 -0.07
N SER A 55 6.25 0.16 0.77
CA SER A 55 6.87 -0.81 1.67
C SER A 55 6.09 -2.11 1.70
N PHE A 56 6.81 -3.23 1.63
CA PHE A 56 6.33 -4.54 2.04
C PHE A 56 7.02 -4.87 3.36
N CYS A 57 6.26 -5.07 4.43
CA CYS A 57 6.84 -5.22 5.75
C CYS A 57 6.01 -6.14 6.64
N ILE A 58 6.64 -6.67 7.69
CA ILE A 58 5.90 -7.33 8.78
C ILE A 58 5.45 -6.30 9.82
N THR A 59 4.51 -6.68 10.69
CA THR A 59 3.96 -5.81 11.76
C THR A 59 5.01 -5.03 12.54
N LEU A 60 6.08 -5.71 12.95
CA LEU A 60 7.16 -5.12 13.74
C LEU A 60 7.89 -4.00 12.98
N GLU A 61 8.07 -4.14 11.67
CA GLU A 61 8.77 -3.17 10.84
C GLU A 61 7.93 -1.90 10.60
N TYR A 62 6.60 -2.04 10.48
CA TYR A 62 5.72 -0.88 10.42
C TYR A 62 5.86 -0.01 11.68
N VAL A 63 5.77 -0.63 12.87
CA VAL A 63 5.84 0.10 14.14
C VAL A 63 7.24 0.62 14.45
N ASN A 64 8.28 -0.17 14.17
CA ASN A 64 9.64 0.12 14.62
C ASN A 64 10.49 0.87 13.58
N GLN A 65 10.08 0.89 12.30
CA GLN A 65 10.86 1.53 11.23
C GLN A 65 10.06 2.59 10.49
N ILE A 66 8.88 2.24 9.96
CA ILE A 66 8.10 3.16 9.11
C ILE A 66 7.58 4.34 9.93
N VAL A 67 6.90 4.08 11.05
CA VAL A 67 6.33 5.14 11.87
C VAL A 67 7.42 6.09 12.43
N PRO A 68 8.55 5.60 12.99
CA PRO A 68 9.64 6.46 13.43
C PRO A 68 10.26 7.27 12.29
N LEU A 69 10.48 6.68 11.11
CA LEU A 69 11.00 7.39 9.95
C LEU A 69 10.09 8.56 9.56
N LEU A 70 8.79 8.30 9.40
CA LEU A 70 7.82 9.34 9.02
C LEU A 70 7.77 10.48 10.04
N ARG A 71 7.88 10.16 11.33
CA ARG A 71 7.90 11.16 12.42
C ARG A 71 9.15 12.03 12.44
N GLN A 72 10.27 11.54 11.89
CA GLN A 72 11.49 12.35 11.79
C GLN A 72 11.33 13.46 10.73
N ILE A 73 10.45 13.29 9.74
CA ILE A 73 10.18 14.27 8.69
C ILE A 73 9.24 15.36 9.21
N SER A 74 9.79 16.25 10.02
CA SER A 74 9.01 17.24 10.78
C SER A 74 8.29 18.28 9.93
N GLN A 75 8.71 18.52 8.69
CA GLN A 75 8.10 19.48 7.76
C GLN A 75 7.21 18.80 6.70
N LEU A 76 6.82 17.54 6.91
CA LEU A 76 6.07 16.78 5.91
C LEU A 76 4.65 17.33 5.72
N GLU A 77 4.39 17.87 4.54
CA GLU A 77 3.08 18.43 4.15
C GLU A 77 2.24 17.43 3.33
N LYS A 78 2.90 16.58 2.55
CA LYS A 78 2.25 15.58 1.70
C LYS A 78 2.92 14.22 1.81
N LEU A 79 2.13 13.21 2.17
CA LEU A 79 2.54 11.81 2.24
C LEU A 79 1.73 10.96 1.26
N THR A 80 2.44 10.18 0.45
CA THR A 80 1.86 9.05 -0.31
C THR A 80 2.43 7.74 0.22
N LEU A 81 1.60 6.95 0.91
CA LEU A 81 2.01 5.71 1.56
C LEU A 81 1.34 4.49 0.92
N SER A 82 2.09 3.69 0.17
CA SER A 82 1.65 2.36 -0.26
C SER A 82 2.30 1.32 0.65
N LEU A 83 1.48 0.60 1.41
CA LEU A 83 1.94 -0.29 2.46
C LEU A 83 1.29 -1.67 2.28
N TYR A 84 2.12 -2.70 2.25
CA TYR A 84 1.70 -4.08 2.42
C TYR A 84 2.25 -4.61 3.74
N ALA A 85 1.38 -4.84 4.71
CA ALA A 85 1.74 -5.28 6.05
C ALA A 85 1.25 -6.71 6.32
N HIS A 86 2.14 -7.61 6.70
CA HIS A 86 1.84 -9.02 6.93
C HIS A 86 2.00 -9.43 8.41
N GLY A 87 1.15 -10.35 8.87
CA GLY A 87 1.27 -11.00 10.18
C GLY A 87 0.88 -10.12 11.36
N ARG A 88 -0.22 -9.38 11.26
CA ARG A 88 -0.73 -8.47 12.31
C ARG A 88 -1.75 -9.16 13.23
N ALA A 89 -1.93 -8.62 14.42
CA ALA A 89 -3.04 -9.00 15.30
C ALA A 89 -4.35 -8.25 14.97
N SER A 90 -4.27 -7.14 14.24
CA SER A 90 -5.39 -6.30 13.83
C SER A 90 -5.15 -5.66 12.46
N PHE A 91 -6.24 -5.30 11.77
CA PHE A 91 -6.17 -4.45 10.57
C PHE A 91 -5.66 -3.05 10.93
N ILE A 92 -5.02 -2.39 9.97
CA ILE A 92 -4.63 -0.98 10.09
C ILE A 92 -5.86 -0.16 9.69
N ASP A 93 -6.63 0.29 10.67
CA ASP A 93 -7.83 1.10 10.46
C ASP A 93 -7.58 2.61 10.67
N GLY A 94 -8.66 3.39 10.66
CA GLY A 94 -8.60 4.83 10.86
C GLY A 94 -8.04 5.22 12.24
N ALA A 95 -8.22 4.40 13.28
CA ALA A 95 -7.67 4.66 14.59
C ALA A 95 -6.15 4.47 14.62
N HIS A 96 -5.65 3.40 13.98
CA HIS A 96 -4.21 3.14 13.85
C HIS A 96 -3.51 4.27 13.10
N LEU A 97 -3.99 4.64 11.91
CA LEU A 97 -3.38 5.72 11.13
C LEU A 97 -3.46 7.07 11.83
N ASN A 98 -4.57 7.31 12.54
CA ASN A 98 -4.71 8.54 13.31
C ASN A 98 -3.63 8.64 14.38
N ASN A 99 -3.43 7.58 15.17
CA ASN A 99 -2.50 7.56 16.29
C ASN A 99 -1.03 7.53 15.84
N ASP A 100 -0.74 6.83 14.74
CA ASP A 100 0.61 6.59 14.28
C ASP A 100 1.15 7.72 13.42
N ILE A 101 0.31 8.26 12.54
CA ILE A 101 0.69 9.18 11.46
C ILE A 101 0.02 10.54 11.64
N ILE A 102 -1.31 10.61 11.56
CA ILE A 102 -2.04 11.87 11.36
C ILE A 102 -1.80 12.85 12.52
N ILE A 103 -1.96 12.43 13.78
CA ILE A 103 -1.75 13.33 14.93
C ILE A 103 -0.28 13.62 15.22
N LYS A 104 0.64 12.85 14.62
CA LYS A 104 2.08 12.90 14.92
C LYS A 104 2.87 13.66 13.87
N ILE A 105 2.27 13.99 12.73
CA ILE A 105 2.87 14.76 11.65
C ILE A 105 2.00 16.02 11.44
N PRO A 106 2.23 17.09 12.24
CA PRO A 106 1.28 18.19 12.38
C PRO A 106 1.08 19.03 11.11
N TYR A 107 2.05 19.05 10.20
CA TYR A 107 1.96 19.79 8.94
C TYR A 107 1.35 18.95 7.81
N LEU A 108 0.98 17.69 8.05
CA LEU A 108 0.46 16.81 7.01
C LEU A 108 -0.93 17.27 6.56
N HIS A 109 -0.99 17.92 5.40
CA HIS A 109 -2.23 18.41 4.79
C HIS A 109 -2.80 17.42 3.77
N THR A 110 -1.93 16.68 3.08
CA THR A 110 -2.34 15.70 2.08
C THR A 110 -1.82 14.32 2.44
N PHE A 111 -2.73 13.41 2.76
CA PHE A 111 -2.40 12.02 3.01
C PHE A 111 -3.12 11.10 2.02
N ILE A 112 -2.34 10.52 1.11
CA ILE A 112 -2.79 9.52 0.14
C ILE A 112 -2.20 8.18 0.57
N PHE A 113 -3.01 7.12 0.56
CA PHE A 113 -2.52 5.81 0.98
C PHE A 113 -3.13 4.65 0.18
N ASP A 114 -2.43 3.53 0.20
CA ASP A 114 -2.86 2.25 -0.36
C ASP A 114 -2.37 1.17 0.60
N ILE A 115 -3.22 0.74 1.53
CA ILE A 115 -2.80 -0.11 2.66
C ILE A 115 -3.46 -1.47 2.53
N VAL A 116 -2.63 -2.50 2.37
CA VAL A 116 -3.04 -3.90 2.49
C VAL A 116 -2.48 -4.45 3.80
N THR A 117 -3.35 -5.06 4.59
CA THR A 117 -2.99 -5.88 5.74
C THR A 117 -3.36 -7.31 5.45
N GLU A 118 -2.43 -8.24 5.64
CA GLU A 118 -2.62 -9.67 5.37
C GLU A 118 -2.21 -10.51 6.59
N ASP A 119 -2.72 -11.73 6.66
CA ASP A 119 -2.48 -12.72 7.71
C ASP A 119 -2.82 -12.16 9.09
N VAL A 120 -3.96 -11.46 9.15
CA VAL A 120 -4.47 -10.93 10.42
C VAL A 120 -5.20 -12.02 11.19
N ILE A 121 -4.70 -12.32 12.39
CA ILE A 121 -5.27 -13.32 13.30
C ILE A 121 -6.39 -12.67 14.11
N ILE A 122 -7.62 -12.77 13.64
CA ILE A 122 -8.81 -12.17 14.29
C ILE A 122 -9.67 -13.27 14.92
N ASN A 123 -10.15 -13.01 16.13
CA ASN A 123 -11.14 -13.88 16.78
C ASN A 123 -12.44 -13.90 15.94
N LYS A 124 -12.94 -15.10 15.61
CA LYS A 124 -14.19 -15.27 14.84
C LYS A 124 -15.41 -14.60 15.47
N ALA A 125 -15.40 -14.37 16.79
CA ALA A 125 -16.47 -13.65 17.47
C ALA A 125 -16.49 -12.14 17.18
N TYR A 126 -15.40 -11.57 16.68
CA TYR A 126 -15.21 -10.12 16.51
C TYR A 126 -14.61 -9.79 15.14
N LEU A 127 -15.34 -10.13 14.09
CA LEU A 127 -14.91 -9.91 12.71
C LEU A 127 -15.41 -8.56 12.21
N PRO A 128 -14.53 -7.57 12.02
CA PRO A 128 -14.95 -6.27 11.53
C PRO A 128 -15.44 -6.39 10.08
N THR A 129 -16.60 -5.84 9.78
CA THR A 129 -17.05 -5.73 8.39
C THR A 129 -16.29 -4.63 7.64
N SER A 130 -16.35 -4.62 6.31
CA SER A 130 -15.83 -3.49 5.53
C SER A 130 -16.51 -2.18 5.93
N ASP A 131 -17.79 -2.21 6.33
CA ASP A 131 -18.48 -1.02 6.83
C ASP A 131 -17.95 -0.55 8.18
N ASP A 132 -17.57 -1.46 9.08
CA ASP A 132 -16.95 -1.09 10.35
C ASP A 132 -15.59 -0.42 10.14
N VAL A 133 -14.77 -0.98 9.24
CA VAL A 133 -13.49 -0.37 8.85
C VAL A 133 -13.73 1.00 8.21
N ARG A 134 -14.62 1.11 7.21
CA ARG A 134 -14.93 2.38 6.55
C ARG A 134 -15.43 3.43 7.54
N ARG A 135 -16.30 3.05 8.48
CA ARG A 135 -16.84 3.96 9.52
C ARG A 135 -15.72 4.55 10.37
N ALA A 136 -14.70 3.78 10.73
CA ALA A 136 -13.55 4.26 11.50
C ALA A 136 -12.76 5.36 10.77
N PHE A 137 -12.72 5.33 9.44
CA PHE A 137 -12.09 6.38 8.61
C PHE A 137 -12.98 7.60 8.41
N ILE A 138 -14.27 7.38 8.14
CA ILE A 138 -15.25 8.46 7.94
C ILE A 138 -15.32 9.35 9.20
N GLN A 139 -15.30 8.74 10.40
CA GLN A 139 -15.26 9.48 11.67
C GLN A 139 -14.01 10.35 11.85
N LYS A 140 -12.96 10.14 11.03
CA LYS A 140 -11.73 10.94 10.99
C LYS A 140 -11.67 11.88 9.79
N GLY A 141 -12.77 12.03 9.06
CA GLY A 141 -12.88 12.92 7.90
C GLY A 141 -12.28 12.34 6.60
N TYR A 142 -11.96 11.05 6.56
CA TYR A 142 -11.44 10.41 5.35
C TYR A 142 -12.55 9.77 4.53
N ASN A 143 -12.59 10.09 3.24
CA ASN A 143 -13.40 9.38 2.26
C ASN A 143 -12.60 8.20 1.70
N VAL A 144 -12.96 6.98 2.12
CA VAL A 144 -12.23 5.75 1.77
C VAL A 144 -13.18 4.69 1.26
N ASP A 145 -12.63 3.76 0.50
CA ASP A 145 -13.23 2.46 0.31
C ASP A 145 -12.30 1.36 0.81
N CYS A 146 -12.88 0.20 1.08
CA CYS A 146 -12.13 -0.95 1.55
C CYS A 146 -12.85 -2.25 1.22
N TYR A 147 -12.09 -3.34 1.20
CA TYR A 147 -12.64 -4.68 1.20
C TYR A 147 -11.91 -5.54 2.23
N ILE A 148 -12.62 -6.56 2.71
CA ILE A 148 -12.06 -7.55 3.62
C ILE A 148 -12.33 -8.93 3.02
N ASP A 149 -11.27 -9.72 2.88
CA ASP A 149 -11.35 -11.11 2.48
C ASP A 149 -10.96 -12.01 3.65
N TYR A 150 -11.94 -12.76 4.16
CA TYR A 150 -11.71 -13.79 5.15
C TYR A 150 -11.43 -15.14 4.47
N LEU A 151 -10.21 -15.62 4.64
CA LEU A 151 -9.72 -16.91 4.16
C LEU A 151 -9.79 -17.93 5.32
N TRP A 152 -11.02 -18.34 5.66
CA TRP A 152 -11.31 -19.15 6.86
C TRP A 152 -10.52 -20.44 6.97
N ASN A 153 -10.30 -21.11 5.84
CA ASN A 153 -9.62 -22.41 5.81
C ASN A 153 -8.15 -22.30 6.21
N GLU A 154 -7.56 -21.11 6.13
CA GLU A 154 -6.15 -20.86 6.46
C GLU A 154 -5.97 -20.00 7.72
N ARG A 155 -7.08 -19.61 8.39
CA ARG A 155 -7.07 -18.61 9.49
C ARG A 155 -6.38 -17.30 9.09
N ARG A 156 -6.49 -16.95 7.80
CA ARG A 156 -5.94 -15.73 7.22
C ARG A 156 -7.05 -14.76 6.91
N SER A 157 -6.72 -13.48 6.97
CA SER A 157 -7.59 -12.44 6.50
C SER A 157 -6.77 -11.34 5.86
N GLN A 158 -7.33 -10.76 4.81
CA GLN A 158 -6.77 -9.61 4.13
C GLN A 158 -7.75 -8.44 4.23
N CYS A 159 -7.26 -7.25 4.54
CA CYS A 159 -8.01 -6.01 4.42
C CYS A 159 -7.21 -5.04 3.57
N HIS A 160 -7.85 -4.49 2.56
CA HIS A 160 -7.29 -3.46 1.68
C HIS A 160 -8.10 -2.19 1.80
N ILE A 161 -7.42 -1.06 2.01
CA ILE A 161 -8.03 0.23 2.29
C ILE A 161 -7.31 1.32 1.50
N TYR A 162 -8.09 2.22 0.91
CA TYR A 162 -7.57 3.30 0.08
C TYR A 162 -8.54 4.50 0.02
N PRO A 163 -8.05 5.73 -0.19
CA PRO A 163 -8.88 6.91 -0.30
C PRO A 163 -9.58 6.99 -1.65
N LEU A 164 -10.71 7.70 -1.68
CA LEU A 164 -11.45 8.05 -2.88
C LEU A 164 -11.30 9.55 -3.19
N PRO A 165 -10.99 9.95 -4.44
CA PRO A 165 -10.66 9.08 -5.57
C PRO A 165 -9.26 8.46 -5.45
N PHE A 166 -9.09 7.24 -6.01
CA PHE A 166 -7.78 6.59 -6.04
C PHE A 166 -6.85 7.23 -7.08
N THR A 167 -5.65 7.63 -6.67
CA THR A 167 -4.69 8.39 -7.49
C THR A 167 -3.35 7.69 -7.68
N ILE A 168 -3.10 6.57 -7.01
CA ILE A 168 -1.82 5.86 -7.08
C ILE A 168 -1.77 5.02 -8.38
N LYS A 169 -0.61 4.94 -9.01
CA LYS A 169 -0.42 4.20 -10.28
C LYS A 169 -0.34 2.68 -10.11
N ARG A 170 -0.05 2.22 -8.90
CA ARG A 170 0.08 0.81 -8.55
C ARG A 170 -0.83 0.56 -7.35
N ILE A 171 -1.59 -0.52 -7.44
CA ILE A 171 -2.36 -1.04 -6.32
C ILE A 171 -1.59 -2.23 -5.75
N ASN A 172 -1.61 -2.34 -4.43
CA ASN A 172 -1.11 -3.52 -3.74
C ASN A 172 -1.88 -4.79 -4.14
N ALA A 173 -1.32 -5.96 -3.83
CA ALA A 173 -1.87 -7.22 -4.30
C ALA A 173 -3.31 -7.43 -3.79
N ILE A 174 -4.23 -7.71 -4.71
CA ILE A 174 -5.64 -7.99 -4.41
C ILE A 174 -5.97 -9.48 -4.57
N THR A 175 -7.02 -9.97 -3.89
CA THR A 175 -7.53 -11.34 -4.07
C THR A 175 -8.59 -11.42 -5.16
N ASN A 176 -8.95 -12.63 -5.58
CA ASN A 176 -9.96 -12.83 -6.61
C ASN A 176 -11.40 -12.54 -6.14
N LYS A 177 -11.61 -12.33 -4.83
CA LYS A 177 -12.88 -11.86 -4.28
C LYS A 177 -13.05 -10.35 -4.35
N TYR A 178 -11.96 -9.61 -4.58
CA TYR A 178 -12.08 -8.18 -4.71
C TYR A 178 -12.85 -7.86 -5.99
N LEU A 179 -14.05 -7.32 -5.81
CA LEU A 179 -14.82 -6.69 -6.87
C LEU A 179 -14.56 -5.19 -6.76
N PRO A 180 -13.80 -4.59 -7.67
CA PRO A 180 -13.54 -3.16 -7.62
C PRO A 180 -14.86 -2.40 -7.75
N CYS A 181 -15.25 -1.67 -6.71
CA CYS A 181 -16.34 -0.71 -6.81
C CYS A 181 -15.83 0.53 -7.54
N GLY A 182 -16.05 0.58 -8.84
CA GLY A 182 -15.78 1.76 -9.68
C GLY A 182 -14.52 1.66 -10.55
N VAL A 183 -14.11 2.81 -11.08
CA VAL A 183 -13.09 2.90 -12.14
C VAL A 183 -11.80 3.54 -11.61
N PHE A 184 -10.72 2.79 -11.64
CA PHE A 184 -9.38 3.16 -11.21
C PHE A 184 -8.58 3.78 -12.36
N LYS A 185 -8.95 4.99 -12.77
CA LYS A 185 -8.40 5.69 -13.95
C LYS A 185 -6.87 5.94 -13.89
N HIS A 186 -6.28 5.97 -12.70
CA HIS A 186 -4.85 6.25 -12.52
C HIS A 186 -3.97 5.01 -12.46
N VAL A 187 -4.56 3.84 -12.23
CA VAL A 187 -3.81 2.59 -12.08
C VAL A 187 -3.25 2.16 -13.43
N ARG A 188 -1.98 1.75 -13.41
CA ARG A 188 -1.21 1.20 -14.53
C ARG A 188 -0.69 -0.20 -14.23
N LYS A 189 -0.47 -0.52 -12.95
CA LYS A 189 0.08 -1.82 -12.53
C LYS A 189 -0.81 -2.44 -11.47
N LEU A 190 -1.26 -3.67 -11.75
CA LEU A 190 -2.11 -4.46 -10.88
C LEU A 190 -1.44 -5.79 -10.57
N CYS A 191 -1.43 -6.15 -9.30
CA CYS A 191 -1.03 -7.48 -8.85
C CYS A 191 -2.28 -8.17 -8.30
N VAL A 192 -2.59 -9.35 -8.81
CA VAL A 192 -3.62 -10.24 -8.27
C VAL A 192 -2.88 -11.42 -7.66
N SER A 193 -3.16 -11.71 -6.40
CA SER A 193 -2.59 -12.84 -5.68
C SER A 193 -3.70 -13.62 -5.02
N ASP A 194 -3.96 -14.83 -5.52
CA ASP A 194 -4.89 -15.75 -4.87
C ASP A 194 -4.24 -17.14 -4.72
N PRO A 195 -3.77 -17.47 -3.50
CA PRO A 195 -3.11 -18.75 -3.27
C PRO A 195 -4.08 -19.94 -3.17
N ILE A 196 -5.38 -19.70 -3.04
CA ILE A 196 -6.34 -20.74 -2.61
C ILE A 196 -7.35 -21.05 -3.72
N ARG A 197 -7.65 -20.08 -4.60
CA ARG A 197 -8.71 -20.19 -5.57
C ARG A 197 -8.19 -20.06 -6.99
N SER A 198 -8.78 -20.81 -7.90
CA SER A 198 -8.63 -20.55 -9.33
C SER A 198 -9.22 -19.19 -9.65
N ILE A 199 -8.50 -18.40 -10.44
CA ILE A 199 -8.99 -17.13 -10.95
C ILE A 199 -9.86 -17.43 -12.18
N GLU A 200 -11.12 -17.01 -12.13
CA GLU A 200 -12.09 -17.27 -13.19
C GLU A 200 -11.98 -16.22 -14.31
N TYR A 201 -12.46 -16.56 -15.51
CA TYR A 201 -12.40 -15.65 -16.66
C TYR A 201 -13.15 -14.34 -16.39
N ASP A 202 -14.32 -14.40 -15.77
CA ASP A 202 -15.16 -13.24 -15.48
C ASP A 202 -14.46 -12.21 -14.58
N PHE A 203 -13.53 -12.66 -13.73
CA PHE A 203 -12.70 -11.76 -12.94
C PHE A 203 -11.79 -10.88 -13.81
N PHE A 204 -11.25 -11.40 -14.92
CA PHE A 204 -10.46 -10.60 -15.86
C PHE A 204 -11.31 -9.60 -16.63
N VAL A 205 -12.58 -9.95 -16.94
CA VAL A 205 -13.54 -9.00 -17.53
C VAL A 205 -13.77 -7.84 -16.58
N LEU A 206 -13.99 -8.11 -15.30
CA LEU A 206 -14.16 -7.09 -14.27
C LEU A 206 -12.91 -6.22 -14.09
N ILE A 207 -11.71 -6.81 -14.12
CA ILE A 207 -10.45 -6.06 -14.12
C ILE A 207 -10.40 -5.10 -15.32
N SER A 208 -10.73 -5.55 -16.53
CA SER A 208 -10.66 -4.70 -17.71
C SER A 208 -11.58 -3.47 -17.64
N GLN A 209 -12.74 -3.62 -16.99
CA GLN A 209 -13.70 -2.55 -16.78
C GLN A 209 -13.26 -1.58 -15.68
N ALA A 210 -12.75 -2.12 -14.57
CA ALA A 210 -12.31 -1.33 -13.43
C ALA A 210 -10.98 -0.58 -13.70
N PHE A 211 -10.08 -1.15 -14.51
CA PHE A 211 -8.73 -0.64 -14.75
C PHE A 211 -8.50 -0.34 -16.25
N PRO A 212 -9.17 0.67 -16.82
CA PRO A 212 -9.18 0.90 -18.27
C PRO A 212 -7.82 1.31 -18.87
N LEU A 213 -6.86 1.72 -18.04
CA LEU A 213 -5.52 2.13 -18.45
C LEU A 213 -4.44 1.18 -17.91
N LEU A 214 -4.80 -0.07 -17.60
CA LEU A 214 -3.86 -1.05 -17.08
C LEU A 214 -2.80 -1.40 -18.15
N GLU A 215 -1.52 -1.22 -17.80
CA GLU A 215 -0.37 -1.54 -18.64
C GLU A 215 0.20 -2.91 -18.26
N ASP A 216 0.29 -3.18 -16.95
CA ASP A 216 0.87 -4.41 -16.40
C ASP A 216 -0.11 -5.14 -15.46
N LEU A 217 -0.44 -6.38 -15.78
CA LEU A 217 -1.17 -7.31 -14.90
C LEU A 217 -0.23 -8.44 -14.47
N THR A 218 0.04 -8.54 -13.18
CA THR A 218 0.74 -9.69 -12.58
C THR A 218 -0.28 -10.58 -11.87
N VAL A 219 -0.29 -11.86 -12.23
CA VAL A 219 -1.14 -12.87 -11.57
C VAL A 219 -0.26 -13.87 -10.85
N LEU A 220 -0.40 -13.94 -9.52
CA LEU A 220 0.25 -14.90 -8.67
C LEU A 220 -0.82 -15.90 -8.20
N SER A 221 -0.70 -17.15 -8.62
CA SER A 221 -1.57 -18.22 -8.14
C SER A 221 -0.75 -19.48 -7.91
N THR A 222 -0.99 -20.12 -6.78
CA THR A 222 -0.44 -21.44 -6.44
C THR A 222 -1.39 -22.57 -6.84
N VAL A 223 -2.59 -22.24 -7.34
CA VAL A 223 -3.59 -23.21 -7.81
C VAL A 223 -3.47 -23.36 -9.32
N ASN A 224 -3.47 -24.60 -9.80
CA ASN A 224 -3.54 -24.88 -11.23
C ASN A 224 -4.80 -24.23 -11.83
N GLN A 225 -4.61 -23.29 -12.76
CA GLN A 225 -5.73 -22.67 -13.44
C GLN A 225 -6.43 -23.72 -14.32
N LYS A 226 -7.76 -23.79 -14.20
CA LYS A 226 -8.55 -24.66 -15.09
C LYS A 226 -8.34 -24.18 -16.51
N LYS A 227 -7.76 -25.02 -17.36
CA LYS A 227 -7.68 -24.76 -18.79
C LYS A 227 -9.11 -24.60 -19.30
N THR A 228 -9.42 -23.46 -19.91
CA THR A 228 -10.62 -23.30 -20.71
C THR A 228 -10.49 -24.22 -21.93
N THR A 229 -11.18 -25.36 -21.89
CA THR A 229 -11.50 -26.11 -23.10
C THR A 229 -12.44 -25.22 -23.92
N LYS A 230 -11.95 -24.73 -25.05
CA LYS A 230 -12.80 -24.15 -26.10
C LYS A 230 -13.68 -25.23 -26.71
#